data_AF-A0A523UMD1-F1
#
_entry.id   AF-A0A523UMD1-F1
#
_cell.length_a   1.000
_cell.length_b   1.000
_cell.length_c   1.000
_cell.angle_alpha   90.00
_cell.angle_beta   90.00
_cell.angle_gamma   90.00
#
_symmetry.space_group_name_H-M   'P 1'
#
loop_
_entity.id
_entity.type
_entity.pdbx_description
1 polymer ?
#
loop_
_entity_poly.entity_id
_entity_poly.type
_entity_poly.pdbx_seq_one_letter_code
_entity_poly.pdbx_strand_id
1 'polypeptide(L)' 'MSKIREVKQEYERIWLANKSVVAVGIGNTSKGEPGIIISVKKITLQIREQIPTEIEGVPIEIQETGEIKAL' A
#
# COMPACT_ATOMS: atom_id res chain seq x y z
N MET A 1 -0.57 17.62 -4.29
CA MET A 1 0.35 16.49 -4.55
C MET A 1 1.32 16.18 -3.40
N SER A 2 1.45 17.00 -2.34
CA SER A 2 2.44 16.77 -1.26
C SER A 2 2.02 15.66 -0.27
N LYS A 3 0.76 15.67 0.19
CA LYS A 3 0.31 14.82 1.31
C LYS A 3 0.47 13.32 1.10
N ILE A 4 0.15 12.80 -0.10
CA ILE A 4 0.30 11.37 -0.42
C ILE A 4 1.76 10.92 -0.32
N ARG A 5 2.70 11.80 -0.74
CA ARG A 5 4.14 11.52 -0.65
C ARG A 5 4.62 11.55 0.80
N GLU A 6 4.14 12.49 1.60
CA GLU A 6 4.45 12.59 3.03
C GLU A 6 3.99 11.34 3.78
N VAL A 7 2.71 10.97 3.62
CA VAL A 7 2.15 9.73 4.20
C VAL A 7 2.92 8.51 3.72
N LYS A 8 3.24 8.41 2.42
CA LYS A 8 4.08 7.32 1.93
C LYS A 8 5.43 7.30 2.64
N GLN A 9 6.16 8.40 2.73
CA GLN A 9 7.50 8.43 3.32
C GLN A 9 7.50 8.08 4.81
N GLU A 10 6.47 8.50 5.56
CA GLU A 10 6.34 8.22 6.98
C GLU A 10 6.03 6.75 7.26
N TYR A 11 5.14 6.14 6.48
CA TYR A 11 4.62 4.78 6.74
C TYR A 11 5.29 3.68 5.90
N GLU A 12 5.99 4.02 4.81
CA GLU A 12 6.61 3.04 3.89
C GLU A 12 7.53 2.07 4.62
N ARG A 13 8.37 2.56 5.53
CA ARG A 13 9.29 1.69 6.28
C ARG A 13 8.56 0.71 7.19
N ILE A 14 7.44 1.14 7.78
CA ILE A 14 6.62 0.31 8.68
C ILE A 14 5.91 -0.78 7.88
N TRP A 15 5.32 -0.43 6.73
CA TRP A 15 4.65 -1.39 5.87
C TRP A 15 5.62 -2.36 5.21
N LEU A 16 6.76 -1.89 4.71
CA LEU A 16 7.80 -2.75 4.12
C LEU A 16 8.46 -3.69 5.15
N ALA A 17 8.41 -3.37 6.45
CA ALA A 17 8.85 -4.28 7.50
C ALA A 17 7.93 -5.52 7.64
N ASN A 18 6.70 -5.45 7.13
CA ASN A 18 5.81 -6.60 7.07
C ASN A 18 6.21 -7.50 5.89
N LYS A 19 6.57 -8.76 6.18
CA LYS A 19 7.00 -9.75 5.18
C LYS A 19 5.98 -10.04 4.07
N SER A 20 4.70 -9.75 4.32
CA SER A 20 3.64 -9.90 3.32
C SER A 20 3.63 -8.76 2.30
N VAL A 21 4.17 -7.59 2.66
CA VAL A 21 4.26 -6.42 1.77
C VAL A 21 5.45 -6.57 0.84
N VAL A 22 5.20 -6.39 -0.45
CA VAL A 22 6.19 -6.46 -1.53
C VAL A 22 6.62 -5.05 -1.93
N ALA A 23 5.66 -4.14 -2.06
CA ALA A 23 5.93 -2.77 -2.49
C ALA A 23 4.89 -1.79 -1.95
N VAL A 24 5.30 -0.53 -1.82
CA VAL A 24 4.44 0.61 -1.49
C VAL A 24 4.62 1.66 -2.57
N GLY A 25 3.55 1.98 -3.29
CA GLY A 25 3.55 2.91 -4.42
C GLY A 25 2.53 4.04 -4.26
N ILE A 26 2.69 5.08 -5.07
CA ILE A 26 1.64 6.09 -5.28
C ILE A 26 0.99 5.77 -6.61
N GLY A 27 -0.34 5.64 -6.62
CA GLY A 27 -1.09 5.27 -7.81
C GLY A 27 -2.54 5.72 -7.71
N ASN A 28 -3.35 5.34 -8.69
CA ASN A 28 -4.79 5.52 -8.61
C ASN A 28 -5.41 4.26 -8.01
N THR A 29 -6.29 4.46 -7.03
CA THR A 29 -7.11 3.39 -6.45
C THR A 29 -8.09 2.84 -7.49
N SER A 30 -8.76 1.73 -7.18
CA SER A 30 -9.80 1.15 -8.03
C SER A 30 -10.99 2.10 -8.30
N LYS A 31 -11.12 3.17 -7.51
CA LYS A 31 -12.10 4.25 -7.71
C LYS A 31 -11.63 5.38 -8.63
N GLY A 32 -10.38 5.33 -9.11
CA GLY A 32 -9.76 6.39 -9.91
C GLY A 32 -9.21 7.55 -9.08
N GLU A 33 -9.19 7.43 -7.74
CA GLU A 33 -8.69 8.47 -6.84
C GLU A 33 -7.18 8.29 -6.59
N PRO A 34 -6.38 9.36 -6.58
CA PRO A 34 -4.96 9.26 -6.28
C PRO A 34 -4.75 8.88 -4.80
N GLY A 35 -3.94 7.85 -4.56
CA GLY A 35 -3.72 7.29 -3.23
C GLY A 35 -2.45 6.45 -3.13
N ILE A 36 -2.34 5.70 -2.04
CA ILE A 36 -1.24 4.77 -1.79
C ILE A 36 -1.70 3.37 -2.18
N ILE A 37 -0.88 2.69 -2.98
CA ILE A 37 -1.11 1.30 -3.37
C ILE A 37 -0.10 0.42 -2.66
N ILE A 38 -0.58 -0.54 -1.88
CA ILE A 38 0.26 -1.48 -1.15
C ILE A 38 0.13 -2.85 -1.80
N SER A 39 1.20 -3.24 -2.47
CA SER A 39 1.32 -4.54 -3.11
C SER A 39 1.76 -5.58 -2.09
N VAL A 40 0.97 -6.65 -1.94
CA VAL A 40 1.26 -7.76 -1.05
C VAL A 40 1.32 -9.08 -1.82
N LYS A 41 2.10 -10.06 -1.33
CA LYS A 41 2.15 -11.40 -1.94
C LYS A 41 0.81 -12.13 -1.83
N LYS A 42 0.12 -11.91 -0.72
CA LYS A 42 -1.18 -12.51 -0.43
C LYS A 42 -1.98 -11.60 0.49
N ILE A 43 -3.25 -11.36 0.17
CA ILE A 43 -4.15 -10.64 1.06
C ILE A 43 -4.58 -11.59 2.18
N THR A 44 -4.24 -11.23 3.41
CA THR A 44 -4.64 -11.93 4.64
C THR A 44 -5.53 -11.04 5.50
N LEU A 45 -6.24 -11.62 6.47
CA LEU A 45 -6.99 -10.82 7.45
C LEU A 45 -6.04 -9.91 8.26
N GLN A 46 -4.91 -10.45 8.69
CA GLN A 46 -3.91 -9.70 9.46
C GLN A 46 -3.42 -8.43 8.73
N ILE A 47 -3.15 -8.49 7.42
CA ILE A 47 -2.70 -7.30 6.70
C ILE A 47 -3.81 -6.26 6.56
N ARG A 48 -5.06 -6.70 6.36
CA ARG A 48 -6.23 -5.81 6.33
C ARG A 48 -6.51 -5.13 7.67
N GLU A 49 -6.16 -5.78 8.79
CA GLU A 49 -6.29 -5.18 10.12
C GLU A 49 -5.14 -4.23 10.44
N GLN A 50 -3.93 -4.46 9.90
CA GLN A 50 -2.76 -3.64 10.15
C GLN A 50 -2.69 -2.38 9.28
N ILE A 51 -3.23 -2.45 8.06
CA ILE A 51 -3.16 -1.36 7.09
C ILE A 51 -4.53 -0.69 7.02
N PRO A 52 -4.64 0.59 7.44
CA PRO A 52 -5.90 1.33 7.31
C PRO A 52 -6.21 1.59 5.84
N THR A 53 -7.50 1.76 5.52
CA THR A 53 -7.96 2.11 4.17
C THR A 53 -7.80 3.59 3.83
N GLU A 54 -7.46 4.43 4.82
CA GLU A 54 -7.23 5.86 4.67
C GLU A 54 -6.32 6.37 5.79
N ILE A 55 -5.40 7.28 5.47
CA ILE A 55 -4.59 8.04 6.45
C ILE A 55 -4.63 9.51 6.07
N GLU A 56 -5.05 10.39 6.98
CA GLU A 56 -5.08 11.84 6.77
C GLU A 56 -5.79 12.27 5.47
N GLY A 57 -6.88 11.58 5.10
CA GLY A 57 -7.62 11.82 3.86
C GLY A 57 -6.95 11.29 2.59
N VAL A 58 -5.83 10.54 2.72
CA VAL A 58 -5.19 9.83 1.62
C VAL A 58 -5.74 8.40 1.56
N PRO A 59 -6.43 8.00 0.47
CA PRO A 59 -6.95 6.65 0.35
C PRO A 59 -5.80 5.65 0.16
N ILE A 60 -5.93 4.49 0.79
CA ILE A 60 -4.95 3.40 0.75
C ILE A 60 -5.64 2.14 0.26
N GLU A 61 -5.07 1.53 -0.77
CA GLU A 61 -5.59 0.30 -1.37
C GLU A 61 -4.55 -0.82 -1.30
N ILE A 62 -4.98 -1.98 -0.80
CA ILE A 62 -4.15 -3.19 -0.74
C ILE A 62 -4.46 -4.03 -1.97
N GLN A 63 -3.42 -4.37 -2.73
CA GLN A 63 -3.52 -5.21 -3.92
C GLN A 63 -2.65 -6.44 -3.77
N GLU A 64 -3.21 -7.59 -4.14
CA GLU A 64 -2.42 -8.83 -4.22
C GLU A 64 -1.62 -8.81 -5.53
N THR A 65 -0.32 -8.67 -5.42
CA THR A 65 0.59 -8.88 -6.54
C THR A 65 1.04 -10.33 -6.52
N GLY A 66 0.76 -11.04 -7.62
CA GLY A 66 1.35 -12.36 -7.85
C GLY A 66 2.88 -12.31 -7.79
N GLU A 67 3.54 -13.46 -7.69
CA GLU A 67 5.00 -13.54 -7.63
C GLU A 67 5.62 -12.88 -8.88
N ILE A 68 6.13 -11.65 -8.74
CA ILE A 68 6.95 -11.04 -9.78
C ILE A 68 8.29 -11.77 -9.73
N LYS A 69 8.42 -12.83 -10.53
CA LYS A 69 9.73 -13.37 -10.88
C LYS A 69 10.41 -12.35 -11.79
N ALA A 70 11.42 -11.67 -11.28
CA ALA A 70 12.42 -11.08 -12.16
C ALA A 70 13.03 -12.23 -12.98
N LEU A 71 12.90 -12.15 -14.31
CA LEU A 71 13.55 -13.06 -15.25
C LEU A 71 15.02 -12.66 -15.46
#